data_AF-A0A2P6U307-F1
#
_entry.id   AF-A0A2P6U307-F1
#
_cell.length_a   1.000
_cell.length_b   1.000
_cell.length_c   1.000
_cell.angle_alpha   90.00
_cell.angle_beta   90.00
_cell.angle_gamma   90.00
#
_symmetry.space_group_name_H-M   'P 1'
#
loop_
_entity.id
_entity.type
_entity.pdbx_description
1 polymer ?
#
loop_
_entity_poly.entity_id
_entity_poly.type
_entity_poly.pdbx_seq_one_letter_code
_entity_poly.pdbx_strand_id
1 'polypeptide(L)' 'MERTRSLGQARFCANCQTKDGAQLYESYTRFHFCFIPLCKTGGERRFYRCTTCGAMYPA' A
#
# COMPACT_ATOMS: atom_id res chain seq x y z
N MET A 1 1.79 -4.96 14.59
CA MET A 1 2.28 -3.74 13.93
C MET A 1 1.99 -3.85 12.44
N GLU A 2 1.19 -2.94 11.89
CA GLU A 2 0.95 -2.84 10.44
C GLU A 2 2.13 -2.13 9.77
N ARG A 3 2.61 -2.69 8.65
CA ARG A 3 3.62 -2.06 7.81
C ARG A 3 3.07 -1.84 6.41
N THR A 4 3.33 -0.67 5.86
CA THR A 4 3.02 -0.34 4.47
C THR A 4 4.30 -0.35 3.64
N ARG A 5 4.27 -0.96 2.44
CA ARG A 5 5.36 -0.96 1.47
C ARG A 5 4.86 -0.50 0.11
N SER A 6 5.61 0.34 -0.60
CA SER A 6 5.36 0.66 -2.00
C SER A 6 5.75 -0.52 -2.89
N LEU A 7 4.79 -1.03 -3.68
CA LEU A 7 5.01 -2.15 -4.62
C LEU A 7 5.33 -1.68 -6.05
N GLY A 8 4.90 -0.48 -6.45
CA GLY A 8 5.12 0.04 -7.79
C GLY A 8 4.28 1.28 -8.10
N GLN A 9 4.41 1.81 -9.32
CA GLN A 9 3.57 2.89 -9.81
C GLN A 9 2.34 2.36 -10.53
N ALA A 10 1.19 2.94 -10.22
CA ALA A 10 -0.06 2.74 -10.91
C ALA A 10 -0.28 3.88 -11.90
N ARG A 11 -0.63 3.52 -13.12
CA ARG A 11 -0.60 4.46 -14.26
C ARG A 11 -1.73 5.48 -14.27
N PHE A 12 -2.71 5.44 -13.37
CA PHE A 12 -3.83 6.37 -13.47
C PHE A 12 -4.49 6.67 -12.11
N CYS A 13 -4.72 7.96 -11.87
CA CYS A 13 -5.47 8.49 -10.75
C CYS A 13 -6.73 9.15 -11.28
N ALA A 14 -7.91 8.56 -11.04
CA ALA A 14 -9.19 9.06 -11.58
C ALA A 14 -9.53 10.50 -11.15
N ASN A 15 -9.10 10.88 -9.93
CA ASN A 15 -9.37 12.19 -9.38
C ASN A 15 -8.53 13.31 -10.02
N CYS A 16 -7.28 13.01 -10.40
CA CYS A 16 -6.37 13.96 -11.04
C CYS A 16 -6.35 13.83 -12.57
N GLN A 17 -6.92 12.76 -13.13
CA GLN A 17 -6.82 12.36 -14.53
C GLN A 17 -5.37 12.26 -15.06
N THR A 18 -4.39 12.20 -14.16
CA THR A 18 -2.98 12.13 -14.49
C THR A 18 -2.56 10.70 -14.75
N LYS A 19 -1.90 10.48 -15.88
CA LYS A 19 -1.15 9.25 -16.14
C LYS A 19 0.08 9.24 -15.21
N ASP A 20 0.32 8.11 -14.55
CA ASP A 20 1.40 7.87 -13.57
C ASP A 20 1.29 8.63 -12.23
N GLY A 21 0.10 9.15 -11.91
CA GLY A 21 -0.14 9.88 -10.66
C GLY A 21 -0.44 9.02 -9.43
N ALA A 22 -0.40 7.69 -9.54
CA ALA A 22 -0.73 6.79 -8.42
C ALA A 22 0.40 5.82 -8.11
N GLN A 23 0.52 5.44 -6.84
CA GLN A 23 1.46 4.45 -6.35
C GLN A 23 0.69 3.33 -5.67
N LEU A 24 1.10 2.09 -5.95
CA LEU A 24 0.57 0.89 -5.31
C LEU A 24 1.29 0.68 -3.98
N TYR A 25 0.50 0.53 -2.92
CA TYR A 25 0.95 0.22 -1.59
C TYR A 25 0.36 -1.11 -1.12
N GLU A 26 1.14 -1.84 -0.34
CA GLU A 26 0.73 -3.07 0.34
C GLU A 26 0.88 -2.85 1.83
N SER A 27 -0.23 -2.98 2.57
CA SER A 27 -0.22 -3.08 4.03
C SER A 27 -0.22 -4.55 4.41
N TYR A 28 0.63 -4.94 5.36
CA TYR A 28 0.62 -6.27 5.95
C TYR A 28 0.90 -6.21 7.45
N THR A 29 0.32 -7.15 8.17
CA THR A 29 0.57 -7.37 9.60
C THR A 29 1.74 -8.32 9.80
N ARG A 30 2.65 -7.98 10.72
CA ARG A 30 3.67 -8.92 11.22
C ARG A 30 3.33 -9.38 12.62
N PHE A 31 3.27 -10.69 12.81
CA PHE A 31 3.26 -11.29 14.14
C PHE A 31 4.66 -11.25 14.72
N HIS A 32 4.73 -10.84 15.98
CA HIS A 32 5.97 -10.82 16.75
C HIS A 32 5.83 -11.83 17.88
N PHE A 33 6.80 -12.72 18.03
CA PHE A 33 6.93 -13.59 19.20
C PHE A 33 8.23 -13.20 19.89
N CYS A 34 8.18 -12.90 21.19
CA CYS A 34 9.35 -12.41 21.94
C CYS A 34 10.10 -11.26 21.23
N PHE A 35 9.37 -10.28 20.67
CA PHE A 35 9.91 -9.12 19.95
C PHE A 35 10.64 -9.42 18.63
N ILE A 36 10.71 -10.68 18.20
CA ILE A 36 11.28 -11.06 16.91
C ILE A 36 10.15 -11.12 15.87
N PRO A 37 10.23 -10.36 14.75
CA PRO A 37 9.26 -10.47 13.67
C PRO A 37 9.46 -11.80 12.94
N LEU A 38 8.62 -12.80 13.23
CA LEU A 38 8.78 -14.16 12.69
C LEU A 38 8.19 -14.32 11.29
N CYS A 39 6.94 -13.89 11.08
CA CYS A 39 6.24 -14.11 9.82
C CYS A 39 5.35 -12.91 9.45
N LYS A 40 5.15 -12.70 8.15
CA LYS A 40 3.99 -11.96 7.68
C LYS A 40 2.77 -12.80 8.01
N THR A 41 1.83 -12.24 8.76
CA THR A 41 0.61 -12.93 9.17
C THR A 41 -0.53 -12.28 8.41
N GLY A 42 -1.38 -13.10 7.81
CA GLY A 42 -2.38 -12.72 6.81
C GLY A 42 -3.12 -11.42 7.12
N GLY A 43 -3.43 -10.69 6.04
CA GLY A 43 -3.91 -9.30 6.10
C GLY A 43 -3.27 -8.42 5.03
N GLU A 44 -2.76 -9.00 3.94
CA GLU A 44 -2.19 -8.24 2.82
C GLU A 44 -3.30 -7.45 2.12
N ARG A 45 -3.35 -6.15 2.40
CA ARG A 45 -4.27 -5.21 1.77
C ARG A 45 -3.50 -4.35 0.79
N ARG A 46 -3.90 -4.41 -0.48
CA ARG A 46 -3.33 -3.56 -1.52
C ARG A 46 -4.25 -2.38 -1.78
N PHE A 47 -3.65 -1.20 -1.88
CA PHE A 47 -4.36 0.03 -2.19
C PHE A 47 -3.49 0.92 -3.05
N TYR A 48 -4.12 1.65 -3.97
CA TYR A 48 -3.48 2.72 -4.70
C TYR A 48 -3.61 4.01 -3.90
N ARG A 49 -2.54 4.79 -3.88
CA ARG A 49 -2.52 6.16 -3.34
C ARG A 49 -2.02 7.10 -4.42
N CYS A 50 -2.82 8.11 -4.74
CA CYS A 50 -2.44 9.16 -5.67
C CYS A 50 -1.36 10.05 -5.03
N THR A 51 -0.22 10.25 -5.69
CA THR A 51 0.87 11.10 -5.18
C THR A 51 0.53 12.59 -5.27
N THR A 52 -0.36 12.96 -6.19
CA THR A 52 -0.75 14.35 -6.43
C THR A 52 -1.84 14.82 -5.46
N CYS A 53 -2.97 14.09 -5.36
CA CYS A 53 -4.09 14.49 -4.50
C CYS A 53 -4.20 13.70 -3.19
N GLY A 54 -3.40 12.67 -2.98
CA GLY A 54 -3.47 11.83 -1.78
C GLY A 54 -4.65 10.85 -1.73
N ALA A 55 -5.53 10.82 -2.74
CA ALA A 55 -6.68 9.92 -2.79
C ALA A 55 -6.24 8.45 -2.67
N MET A 56 -6.96 7.67 -1.84
CA MET A 56 -6.71 6.25 -1.61
C MET A 56 -7.89 5.43 -2.14
N TYR A 57 -7.60 4.37 -2.87
CA TYR A 57 -8.61 3.45 -3.40
C TYR A 57 -8.08 2.01 -3.38
N PRO A 58 -8.95 1.01 -3.21
CA PRO A 58 -8.53 -0.38 -3.22
C PRO A 58 -7.86 -0.75 -4.55
N ALA A 59 -6.84 -1.60 -4.46
CA ALA A 59 -6.08 -2.03 -5.64
C ALA A 59 -6.69 -3.21 -6.38
#